data_AF-A0A7W1LBT8-F1
#
_entry.id   AF-A0A7W1LBT8-F1
#
_cell.length_a   1.000
_cell.length_b   1.000
_cell.length_c   1.000
_cell.angle_alpha   90.00
_cell.angle_beta   90.00
_cell.angle_gamma   90.00
#
_symmetry.space_group_name_H-M   'P 1'
#
loop_
_entity.id
_entity.type
_entity.pdbx_description
1 polymer ?
#
loop_
_entity_poly.entity_id
_entity_poly.type
_entity_poly.pdbx_seq_one_letter_code
_entity_poly.pdbx_strand_id
1 'polypeptide(L)'
;MLKKIIYISLIILAGFSSLVFAQEKTVVNDADAKKMLLGKHLLSLQWISWDYFGTTNITNKAGVLYLKGEQKQHGGSDFVKIDGTITSIDKKEFKFEGRIVTQISYINGGKPCTRSGEINFAITGKRKYWRLQEMTNPCDEAVDYVDIYFR
;
A
#
# COMPACT_ATOMS: atom_id res chain seq x y z
N MET A 1 33.96 -56.93 31.90
CA MET A 1 33.05 -55.91 32.48
C MET A 1 33.12 -54.66 31.61
N LEU A 2 32.05 -54.33 30.86
CA LEU A 2 31.92 -53.01 30.24
C LEU A 2 30.42 -52.70 30.08
N LYS A 3 29.92 -51.79 30.92
CA LYS A 3 28.52 -51.33 30.92
C LYS A 3 28.30 -50.41 29.71
N LYS A 4 27.39 -50.78 28.82
CA LYS A 4 26.88 -49.89 27.75
C LYS A 4 25.94 -48.86 28.38
N ILE A 5 26.34 -47.60 28.37
CA ILE A 5 25.50 -46.46 28.78
C ILE A 5 24.76 -45.97 27.53
N ILE A 6 23.44 -46.04 27.56
CA ILE A 6 22.55 -45.51 26.51
C ILE A 6 22.31 -44.04 26.83
N TYR A 7 22.76 -43.14 25.94
CA TYR A 7 22.41 -41.73 26.00
C TYR A 7 21.06 -41.52 25.29
N ILE A 8 20.02 -41.20 26.05
CA ILE A 8 18.74 -40.74 25.52
C ILE A 8 18.86 -39.23 25.35
N SER A 9 19.02 -38.77 24.11
CA SER A 9 18.96 -37.36 23.77
C SER A 9 17.52 -36.87 23.84
N LEU A 10 17.24 -36.03 24.84
CA LEU A 10 15.96 -35.34 24.99
C LEU A 10 15.92 -34.17 23.98
N ILE A 11 15.20 -34.35 22.87
CA ILE A 11 14.95 -33.28 21.90
C ILE A 11 13.87 -32.37 22.49
N ILE A 12 14.26 -31.20 22.99
CA ILE A 12 13.32 -30.16 23.42
C ILE A 12 12.79 -29.47 22.17
N LEU A 13 11.57 -29.81 21.77
CA LEU A 13 10.84 -29.16 20.69
C LEU A 13 10.34 -27.79 21.18
N ALA A 14 11.14 -26.74 21.02
CA ALA A 14 10.71 -25.37 21.30
C ALA A 14 9.69 -24.94 20.23
N GLY A 15 8.40 -24.96 20.58
CA GLY A 15 7.34 -24.44 19.73
C GLY A 15 7.52 -22.93 19.53
N PHE A 16 7.76 -22.51 18.29
CA PHE A 16 7.73 -21.10 17.89
C PHE A 16 6.28 -20.62 17.91
N SER A 17 5.87 -19.98 19.01
CA SER A 17 4.62 -19.24 19.09
C SER A 17 4.77 -17.96 18.27
N SER A 18 4.30 -17.95 17.02
CA SER A 18 4.16 -16.71 16.26
C SER A 18 3.09 -15.83 16.93
N LEU A 19 3.51 -14.75 17.59
CA LEU A 19 2.60 -13.72 18.08
C LEU A 19 1.95 -13.05 16.87
N VAL A 20 0.70 -13.40 16.59
CA VAL A 20 -0.14 -12.68 15.64
C VAL A 20 -0.60 -11.41 16.35
N PHE A 21 0.08 -10.30 16.10
CA PHE A 21 -0.42 -8.99 16.55
C PHE A 21 -1.71 -8.68 15.79
N ALA A 22 -2.80 -8.44 16.52
CA ALA A 22 -4.04 -7.98 15.91
C ALA A 22 -3.79 -6.59 15.32
N GLN A 23 -4.10 -6.41 14.03
CA GLN A 23 -3.97 -5.11 13.38
C GLN A 23 -5.00 -4.14 13.97
N GLU A 24 -4.55 -2.94 14.36
CA GLU A 24 -5.43 -1.91 14.90
C GLU A 24 -6.49 -1.49 13.88
N LYS A 25 -7.70 -1.21 14.37
CA LYS A 25 -8.81 -0.75 13.52
C LYS A 25 -8.49 0.62 12.94
N THR A 26 -8.94 0.87 11.72
CA THR A 26 -8.85 2.19 11.10
C THR A 26 -9.63 3.21 11.92
N VAL A 27 -9.00 4.33 12.25
CA VAL A 27 -9.65 5.48 12.90
C VAL A 27 -10.52 6.21 11.87
N VAL A 28 -11.79 6.46 12.20
CA VAL A 28 -12.75 7.07 11.27
C VAL A 28 -13.30 8.34 11.89
N ASN A 29 -12.81 9.48 11.43
CA ASN A 29 -13.26 10.81 11.87
C ASN A 29 -14.37 11.35 10.97
N ASP A 30 -14.51 10.83 9.74
CA ASP A 30 -15.56 11.19 8.80
C ASP A 30 -16.19 9.93 8.14
N ALA A 31 -17.47 9.68 8.44
CA ALA A 31 -18.18 8.50 7.97
C ALA A 31 -18.52 8.55 6.47
N ASP A 32 -18.76 9.74 5.93
CA ASP A 32 -19.07 9.93 4.51
C ASP A 32 -17.81 9.76 3.65
N ALA A 33 -16.67 10.27 4.11
CA ALA A 33 -15.37 10.03 3.48
C ALA A 33 -15.04 8.53 3.47
N LYS A 34 -15.27 7.82 4.59
CA LYS A 34 -15.14 6.35 4.63
C LYS A 34 -16.05 5.66 3.62
N LYS A 35 -17.32 6.08 3.53
CA LYS A 35 -18.26 5.51 2.55
C LYS A 35 -17.76 5.73 1.12
N MET A 36 -17.23 6.92 0.82
CA MET A 36 -16.66 7.25 -0.49
C MET A 36 -15.45 6.36 -0.82
N LEU A 37 -14.54 6.14 0.14
CA LEU A 37 -13.33 5.32 -0.02
C LEU A 37 -13.59 3.82 -0.24
N LEU A 38 -14.67 3.25 0.29
CA LEU A 38 -14.89 1.81 0.24
C LEU A 38 -15.26 1.32 -1.16
N GLY A 39 -14.47 0.39 -1.73
CA GLY A 39 -14.76 -0.25 -3.02
C GLY A 39 -13.71 0.05 -4.08
N LYS A 40 -14.10 -0.07 -5.35
CA LYS A 40 -13.19 0.06 -6.50
C LYS A 40 -13.05 1.51 -6.95
N HIS A 41 -11.83 1.95 -7.21
CA HIS A 41 -11.50 3.28 -7.70
C HIS A 41 -10.56 3.20 -8.91
N LEU A 42 -10.54 4.23 -9.74
CA LEU A 42 -9.49 4.38 -10.75
C LEU A 42 -8.19 4.83 -10.07
N LEU A 43 -7.06 4.33 -10.58
CA LEU A 43 -5.72 4.67 -10.14
C LEU A 43 -4.92 5.20 -11.33
N SER A 44 -4.20 6.30 -11.15
CA SER A 44 -3.19 6.75 -12.12
C SER A 44 -1.86 7.09 -11.47
N LEU A 45 -0.80 6.92 -12.25
CA LEU A 45 0.47 7.61 -12.15
C LEU A 45 0.67 8.40 -13.45
N GLN A 46 0.95 9.70 -13.35
CA GLN A 46 1.02 10.62 -14.51
C GLN A 46 1.94 10.14 -15.64
N TRP A 47 3.00 9.41 -15.29
CA TRP A 47 4.05 8.98 -16.20
C TRP A 47 3.63 7.80 -17.07
N ILE A 48 2.53 7.12 -16.72
CA ILE A 48 2.02 5.94 -17.44
C ILE A 48 0.97 6.36 -18.47
N SER A 49 -0.12 7.00 -18.03
CA SER A 49 -1.19 7.46 -18.91
C SER A 49 -2.21 8.33 -18.19
N TRP A 50 -2.86 9.21 -18.95
CA TRP A 50 -4.11 9.89 -18.58
C TRP A 50 -5.34 9.37 -19.33
N ASP A 51 -5.16 8.48 -20.30
CA ASP A 51 -6.23 7.94 -21.16
C ASP A 51 -6.74 6.59 -20.67
N TYR A 52 -5.88 5.81 -20.01
CA TYR A 52 -6.26 4.55 -19.39
C TYR A 52 -5.72 4.45 -17.96
N PHE A 53 -6.57 3.93 -17.09
CA PHE A 53 -6.34 3.90 -15.66
C PHE A 53 -6.10 2.47 -15.17
N GLY A 54 -5.35 2.38 -14.09
CA GLY A 54 -5.35 1.21 -13.24
C GLY A 54 -6.56 1.20 -12.33
N THR A 55 -6.56 0.28 -11.37
CA THR A 55 -7.63 0.18 -10.39
C THR A 55 -7.08 -0.08 -9.00
N THR A 56 -7.68 0.54 -7.99
CA THR A 56 -7.54 0.15 -6.59
C THR A 56 -8.86 -0.43 -6.09
N ASN A 57 -8.79 -1.24 -5.04
CA ASN A 57 -9.93 -1.70 -4.28
C ASN A 57 -9.64 -1.54 -2.80
N ILE A 58 -10.56 -0.89 -2.10
CA ILE A 58 -10.50 -0.70 -0.65
C ILE A 58 -11.54 -1.60 0.00
N THR A 59 -11.09 -2.50 0.88
CA THR A 59 -11.95 -3.49 1.56
C THR A 59 -11.89 -3.33 3.07
N ASN A 60 -13.02 -3.54 3.75
CA ASN A 60 -13.07 -3.56 5.21
C ASN A 60 -13.07 -5.00 5.71
N LYS A 61 -12.09 -5.38 6.52
CA LYS A 61 -12.07 -6.66 7.24
C LYS A 61 -11.98 -6.38 8.73
N ALA A 62 -13.04 -6.69 9.46
CA ALA A 62 -13.13 -6.52 10.91
C ALA A 62 -12.78 -5.10 11.44
N GLY A 63 -13.01 -4.06 10.64
CA GLY A 63 -12.71 -2.66 11.00
C GLY A 63 -11.36 -2.15 10.51
N VAL A 64 -10.57 -2.97 9.84
CA VAL A 64 -9.33 -2.57 9.17
C VAL A 64 -9.61 -2.39 7.68
N LEU A 65 -9.29 -1.22 7.14
CA LEU A 65 -9.42 -0.91 5.72
C LEU A 65 -8.13 -1.24 4.98
N TYR A 66 -8.19 -2.20 4.06
CA TYR A 66 -7.08 -2.61 3.19
C TYR A 66 -7.21 -1.93 1.84
N LEU A 67 -6.12 -1.35 1.35
CA LEU A 67 -6.03 -0.72 0.04
C LEU A 67 -5.03 -1.49 -0.81
N LYS A 68 -5.49 -1.93 -1.99
CA LYS A 68 -4.63 -2.60 -2.97
C LYS A 68 -4.97 -2.15 -4.38
N GLY A 69 -3.98 -1.91 -5.22
CA GLY A 69 -4.22 -1.57 -6.62
C GLY A 69 -2.97 -1.51 -7.48
N GLU A 70 -3.21 -1.38 -8.77
CA GLU A 70 -2.18 -1.36 -9.79
C GLU A 70 -2.63 -0.64 -11.06
N GLN A 71 -1.72 0.10 -11.69
CA GLN A 71 -1.78 0.53 -13.09
C GLN A 71 -0.53 0.00 -13.80
N LYS A 72 -0.70 -0.55 -15.00
CA LYS A 72 0.40 -0.98 -15.88
C LYS A 72 0.28 -0.30 -17.23
N GLN A 73 1.41 0.06 -17.81
CA GLN A 73 1.49 0.52 -19.19
C GLN A 73 1.10 -0.59 -20.15
N HIS A 74 0.34 -0.25 -21.19
CA HIS A 74 0.07 -1.18 -22.28
C HIS A 74 1.33 -1.35 -23.15
N GLY A 75 1.77 -2.60 -23.35
CA GLY A 75 2.91 -2.92 -24.22
C GLY A 75 4.27 -2.49 -23.69
N GLY A 76 4.39 -2.10 -22.42
CA GLY A 76 5.66 -1.73 -21.79
C GLY A 76 5.80 -2.24 -20.37
N SER A 77 6.87 -1.79 -19.70
CA SER A 77 7.23 -2.25 -18.36
C SER A 77 6.72 -1.37 -17.22
N ASP A 78 6.16 -0.21 -17.54
CA ASP A 78 5.96 0.85 -16.56
C ASP A 78 4.72 0.56 -15.71
N PHE A 79 4.82 0.78 -14.40
CA PHE A 79 3.73 0.47 -13.47
C PHE A 79 3.75 1.32 -12.20
N VAL A 80 2.60 1.39 -11.55
CA VAL A 80 2.47 1.72 -10.13
C VAL A 80 1.68 0.63 -9.44
N LYS A 81 2.17 0.19 -8.27
CA LYS A 81 1.48 -0.73 -7.36
C LYS A 81 1.34 -0.08 -5.99
N ILE A 82 0.21 -0.30 -5.34
CA ILE A 82 -0.05 0.14 -3.99
C ILE A 82 -0.66 -0.99 -3.18
N ASP A 83 -0.15 -1.26 -1.98
CA ASP A 83 -0.61 -2.32 -1.09
C ASP A 83 -0.35 -1.94 0.38
N GLY A 84 -1.38 -1.96 1.21
CA GLY A 84 -1.30 -1.62 2.64
C GLY A 84 -2.65 -1.40 3.30
N THR A 85 -2.66 -0.65 4.40
CA THR A 85 -3.86 -0.39 5.21
C THR A 85 -4.06 1.08 5.47
N ILE A 86 -5.31 1.53 5.45
CA ILE A 86 -5.71 2.88 5.85
C ILE A 86 -5.75 2.94 7.38
N THR A 87 -4.99 3.85 7.98
CA THR A 87 -4.87 4.00 9.43
C THR A 87 -5.82 5.06 10.00
N SER A 88 -6.06 6.15 9.27
CA SER A 88 -7.09 7.15 9.61
C SER A 88 -7.81 7.68 8.38
N ILE A 89 -9.07 8.10 8.56
CA ILE A 89 -9.89 8.75 7.54
C ILE A 89 -10.48 10.03 8.10
N ASP A 90 -10.16 11.14 7.42
CA ASP A 90 -10.68 12.47 7.67
C ASP A 90 -11.47 12.97 6.45
N LYS A 91 -12.10 14.13 6.57
CA LYS A 91 -13.00 14.67 5.53
C LYS A 91 -12.35 14.83 4.15
N LYS A 92 -11.06 15.18 4.12
CA LYS A 92 -10.32 15.49 2.89
C LYS A 92 -9.07 14.65 2.69
N GLU A 93 -8.72 13.80 3.63
CA GLU A 93 -7.48 13.04 3.60
C GLU A 93 -7.66 11.69 4.28
N PHE A 94 -6.77 10.77 3.96
CA PHE A 94 -6.61 9.55 4.72
C PHE A 94 -5.13 9.22 4.83
N LYS A 95 -4.78 8.58 5.94
CA LYS A 95 -3.45 8.04 6.19
C LYS A 95 -3.39 6.57 5.80
N PHE A 96 -2.27 6.17 5.23
CA PHE A 96 -2.03 4.82 4.75
C PHE A 96 -0.68 4.34 5.27
N GLU A 97 -0.65 3.15 5.86
CA GLU A 97 0.57 2.43 6.20
C GLU A 97 0.75 1.30 5.19
N GLY A 98 1.85 1.33 4.43
CA GLY A 98 2.10 0.31 3.42
C GLY A 98 3.18 0.68 2.44
N ARG A 99 3.02 0.21 1.19
CA ARG A 99 4.03 0.38 0.13
C ARG A 99 3.42 0.89 -1.16
N ILE A 100 4.12 1.83 -1.80
CA ILE A 100 3.88 2.25 -3.18
C ILE A 100 5.14 1.95 -3.98
N VAL A 101 5.02 1.15 -5.04
CA VAL A 101 6.14 0.82 -5.94
C VAL A 101 5.84 1.42 -7.30
N THR A 102 6.73 2.29 -7.78
CA THR A 102 6.67 2.85 -9.13
C THR A 102 7.85 2.32 -9.95
N GLN A 103 7.63 2.02 -11.22
CA GLN A 103 8.69 1.77 -12.19
C GLN A 103 8.32 2.51 -13.46
N ILE A 104 9.19 3.42 -13.90
CA ILE A 104 9.06 4.17 -15.14
C ILE A 104 10.37 4.01 -15.90
N SER A 105 10.28 3.57 -17.15
CA SER A 105 11.41 3.16 -18.00
C SER A 105 12.53 4.19 -18.10
N TYR A 106 12.21 5.47 -17.98
CA TYR A 106 13.15 6.60 -18.08
C TYR A 106 13.41 7.34 -16.75
N ILE A 107 12.89 6.87 -15.61
CA ILE A 107 13.15 7.44 -14.26
C ILE A 107 13.93 6.40 -13.45
N ASN A 108 14.89 6.83 -12.61
CA ASN A 108 15.74 5.95 -11.81
C ASN A 108 16.41 4.84 -12.66
N GLY A 109 16.81 5.19 -13.90
CA GLY A 109 17.37 4.26 -14.87
C GLY A 109 16.45 3.05 -15.19
N GLY A 110 15.14 3.23 -15.12
CA GLY A 110 14.15 2.17 -15.37
C GLY A 110 13.95 1.20 -14.21
N LYS A 111 14.62 1.40 -13.07
CA LYS A 111 14.52 0.50 -11.91
C LYS A 111 13.31 0.85 -11.04
N PRO A 112 12.63 -0.15 -10.46
CA PRO A 112 11.58 0.08 -9.47
C PRO A 112 12.08 0.94 -8.30
N CYS A 113 11.24 1.88 -7.87
CA CYS A 113 11.43 2.68 -6.69
C CYS A 113 10.28 2.44 -5.70
N THR A 114 10.60 2.28 -4.41
CA THR A 114 9.61 1.99 -3.37
C THR A 114 9.53 3.12 -2.37
N ARG A 115 8.31 3.57 -2.06
CA ARG A 115 7.95 4.31 -0.84
C ARG A 115 7.30 3.35 0.15
N SER A 116 7.73 3.36 1.41
CA SER A 116 7.14 2.54 2.48
C SER A 116 6.93 3.36 3.74
N GLY A 117 5.96 2.97 4.58
CA GLY A 117 5.66 3.62 5.85
C GLY A 117 4.30 4.32 5.83
N GLU A 118 4.13 5.30 6.72
CA GLU A 118 2.95 6.16 6.78
C GLU A 118 3.01 7.20 5.64
N ILE A 119 1.95 7.25 4.84
CA ILE A 119 1.81 8.04 3.62
C ILE A 119 0.45 8.72 3.63
N ASN A 120 0.39 9.96 3.15
CA ASN A 120 -0.82 10.75 3.14
C ASN A 120 -1.42 10.86 1.74
N PHE A 121 -2.74 10.71 1.65
CA PHE A 121 -3.51 10.98 0.45
C PHE A 121 -4.53 12.06 0.74
N ALA A 122 -4.55 13.14 -0.04
CA ALA A 122 -5.40 14.30 0.24
C ALA A 122 -6.09 14.89 -0.99
N ILE A 123 -7.25 15.50 -0.76
CA ILE A 123 -8.04 16.28 -1.71
C ILE A 123 -7.64 17.74 -1.58
N THR A 124 -7.16 18.31 -2.67
CA THR A 124 -6.76 19.72 -2.75
C THR A 124 -7.70 20.49 -3.68
N GLY A 125 -8.14 21.68 -3.25
CA GLY A 125 -9.09 22.49 -4.00
C GLY A 125 -10.42 21.78 -4.28
N LYS A 126 -10.81 21.72 -5.56
CA LYS A 126 -12.06 21.10 -6.04
C LYS A 126 -11.85 19.74 -6.72
N ARG A 127 -10.66 19.14 -6.58
CA ARG A 127 -10.30 17.87 -7.23
C ARG A 127 -11.24 16.74 -6.82
N LYS A 128 -11.43 15.78 -7.73
CA LYS A 128 -12.28 14.59 -7.55
C LYS A 128 -11.44 13.32 -7.43
N TYR A 129 -10.30 13.46 -6.78
CA TYR A 129 -9.35 12.39 -6.50
C TYR A 129 -8.54 12.76 -5.25
N TRP A 130 -8.06 11.75 -4.54
CA TRP A 130 -7.02 11.90 -3.52
C TRP A 130 -5.67 11.71 -4.18
N ARG A 131 -4.74 12.63 -3.92
CA ARG A 131 -3.36 12.57 -4.44
C ARG A 131 -2.40 12.21 -3.31
N LEU A 132 -1.43 11.35 -3.59
CA LEU A 132 -0.25 11.13 -2.75
C LEU A 132 0.38 12.48 -2.37
N GLN A 133 0.68 12.74 -1.10
CA GLN A 133 1.31 14.00 -0.67
C GLN A 133 2.84 13.92 -0.66
N GLU A 134 3.41 12.75 -0.39
CA GLU A 134 4.84 12.45 -0.47
C GLU A 134 5.27 12.21 -1.93
N MET A 135 5.01 13.20 -2.77
CA MET A 135 5.11 13.09 -4.23
C MET A 135 6.55 12.95 -4.72
N THR A 136 7.54 13.53 -4.03
CA THR A 136 8.95 13.41 -4.44
C THR A 136 9.36 11.95 -4.53
N ASN A 137 9.98 11.57 -5.64
CA ASN A 137 10.52 10.24 -5.84
C ASN A 137 11.68 9.99 -4.87
N PRO A 138 11.69 8.90 -4.07
CA PRO A 138 12.79 8.68 -3.14
C PRO A 138 14.06 8.14 -3.83
N CYS A 139 14.00 7.83 -5.12
CA CYS A 139 15.13 7.30 -5.89
C CYS A 139 15.58 8.24 -7.03
N ASP A 140 14.90 9.36 -7.26
CA ASP A 140 15.15 10.32 -8.35
C ASP A 140 14.57 11.71 -8.00
N GLU A 141 14.83 12.74 -8.78
CA GLU A 141 14.30 14.10 -8.61
C GLU A 141 12.86 14.26 -9.16
N ALA A 142 12.31 13.19 -9.76
CA ALA A 142 10.96 13.19 -10.30
C ALA A 142 9.87 13.40 -9.24
N VAL A 143 8.71 13.90 -9.68
CA VAL A 143 7.51 14.07 -8.84
C VAL A 143 6.42 13.11 -9.32
N ASP A 144 6.02 12.18 -8.47
CA ASP A 144 5.00 11.17 -8.76
C ASP A 144 3.62 11.59 -8.22
N TYR A 145 2.72 11.93 -9.13
CA TYR A 145 1.29 12.10 -8.87
C TYR A 145 0.61 10.75 -9.00
N VAL A 146 0.52 10.07 -7.86
CA VAL A 146 -0.33 8.89 -7.70
C VAL A 146 -1.71 9.37 -7.24
N ASP A 147 -2.70 9.20 -8.10
CA ASP A 147 -4.08 9.67 -7.87
C ASP A 147 -5.05 8.50 -7.74
N ILE A 148 -5.92 8.57 -6.74
CA ILE A 148 -7.06 7.65 -6.53
C ILE A 148 -8.33 8.45 -6.74
N TYR A 149 -9.08 8.14 -7.80
CA TYR A 149 -10.26 8.93 -8.18
C TYR A 149 -11.48 8.57 -7.37
N PHE A 150 -12.40 9.50 -7.19
CA PHE A 150 -13.71 9.20 -6.61
C PHE A 150 -14.49 8.28 -7.55
N ARG A 151 -15.50 7.60 -7.02
CA ARG A 151 -16.45 6.78 -7.79
C ARG A 151 -17.56 7.63 -8.39
#